data_AF-A0A316G631-F1
#
_entry.id   AF-A0A316G631-F1
#
_cell.length_a   1.000
_cell.length_b   1.000
_cell.length_c   1.000
_cell.angle_alpha   90.00
_cell.angle_beta   90.00
_cell.angle_gamma   90.00
#
_symmetry.space_group_name_H-M   'P 1'
#
loop_
_entity.id
_entity.type
_entity.pdbx_description
1 polymer ?
#
loop_
_entity_poly.entity_id
_entity_poly.type
_entity_poly.pdbx_seq_one_letter_code
_entity_poly.pdbx_strand_id
1 'polypeptide(L)'
;MSSPQTASPDGKFQNRIERLAEKHAPAAAARAQVQVIPHWSENFMYPLSLIGAALVGMLAVVLSRYVRFQLLGGSLAGDDADIAMLMDGALAAGCSFMLFTVLRYGGAVHKAAQAFGIAAMILVMHNFVHWMPRAFDLTFSPKWTSEVIAMTEPNSLLFRGVSFALAPENVAEEDAEPAKPVVRRFGKL
;
A
#
# COMPACT_ATOMS: atom_id res chain seq x y z
N MET A 1 -64.56 22.49 -48.22
CA MET A 1 -63.56 21.81 -47.37
C MET A 1 -62.45 22.81 -47.10
N SER A 2 -62.45 23.43 -45.92
CA SER A 2 -61.48 24.47 -45.56
C SER A 2 -60.52 23.89 -44.52
N SER A 3 -59.24 23.79 -44.88
CA SER A 3 -58.18 23.25 -44.02
C SER A 3 -57.98 24.14 -42.77
N PRO A 4 -57.70 23.56 -41.59
CA PRO A 4 -57.43 24.34 -40.39
C PRO A 4 -56.04 24.98 -40.51
N GLN A 5 -55.98 26.31 -40.48
CA GLN A 5 -54.74 27.06 -40.31
C GLN A 5 -54.17 26.73 -38.92
N THR A 6 -53.00 26.12 -38.86
CA THR A 6 -52.22 25.96 -37.63
C THR A 6 -51.80 27.34 -37.16
N ALA A 7 -52.52 27.89 -36.18
CA ALA A 7 -52.22 29.18 -35.58
C ALA A 7 -50.79 29.17 -35.06
N SER A 8 -49.94 30.04 -35.63
CA SER A 8 -48.60 30.30 -35.12
C SER A 8 -48.74 30.78 -33.66
N PRO A 9 -47.95 30.26 -32.71
CA PRO A 9 -48.06 30.65 -31.32
C PRO A 9 -47.98 32.17 -31.16
N ASP A 10 -48.93 32.76 -30.44
CA ASP A 10 -49.00 34.20 -30.20
C ASP A 10 -47.63 34.75 -29.76
N GLY A 11 -47.17 35.87 -30.33
CA GLY A 11 -45.87 36.46 -30.00
C GLY A 11 -45.69 36.79 -28.51
N LYS A 12 -46.80 36.98 -27.78
CA LYS A 12 -46.79 37.14 -26.31
C LYS A 12 -46.41 35.85 -25.57
N PHE A 13 -46.76 34.68 -26.10
CA PHE A 13 -46.37 33.39 -25.54
C PHE A 13 -44.88 33.13 -25.75
N GLN A 14 -44.36 33.39 -26.96
CA GLN A 14 -42.92 33.27 -27.25
C GLN A 14 -42.08 34.16 -26.33
N ASN A 15 -42.48 35.42 -26.16
CA ASN A 15 -41.83 36.35 -25.21
C ASN A 15 -41.87 35.90 -23.74
N ARG A 16 -42.82 35.03 -23.35
CA ARG A 16 -42.86 34.44 -22.00
C ARG A 16 -41.90 33.25 -21.88
N ILE A 17 -41.81 32.42 -22.93
CA ILE A 17 -40.90 31.28 -22.98
C ILE A 17 -39.45 31.77 -22.97
N GLU A 18 -39.10 32.77 -23.78
CA GLU A 18 -37.76 33.34 -23.81
C GLU A 18 -37.36 33.93 -22.45
N ARG A 19 -38.27 34.66 -21.80
CA ARG A 19 -38.03 35.24 -20.47
C ARG A 19 -37.85 34.17 -19.38
N LEU A 20 -38.59 33.06 -19.48
CA LEU A 20 -38.43 31.94 -18.57
C LEU A 20 -37.12 31.19 -18.85
N ALA A 21 -36.76 30.99 -20.12
CA ALA A 21 -35.51 30.36 -20.52
C ALA A 21 -34.30 31.17 -20.05
N GLU A 22 -34.33 32.49 -20.19
CA GLU A 22 -33.27 33.39 -19.72
C GLU A 22 -33.14 33.36 -18.18
N LYS A 23 -34.26 33.34 -17.46
CA LYS A 23 -34.27 33.23 -15.99
C LYS A 23 -33.79 31.86 -15.49
N HIS A 24 -34.02 30.80 -16.27
CA HIS A 24 -33.62 29.43 -15.93
C HIS A 24 -32.27 29.03 -16.51
N ALA A 25 -31.68 29.80 -17.44
CA ALA A 25 -30.35 29.57 -17.98
C ALA A 25 -29.26 29.47 -16.91
N PRO A 26 -29.18 30.36 -15.88
CA PRO A 26 -28.19 30.21 -14.81
C PRO A 26 -28.48 29.01 -13.91
N ALA A 27 -29.75 28.65 -13.68
CA ALA A 27 -30.12 27.47 -12.91
C ALA A 27 -29.86 26.15 -13.66
N ALA A 28 -29.95 26.16 -14.99
CA ALA A 28 -29.62 25.03 -15.85
C ALA A 28 -28.10 24.87 -16.02
N ALA A 29 -27.36 25.98 -16.14
CA ALA A 29 -25.90 25.99 -16.10
C ALA A 29 -25.36 25.51 -14.74
N ALA A 30 -26.02 25.87 -13.63
CA ALA A 30 -25.68 25.36 -12.30
C ALA A 30 -26.05 23.88 -12.08
N ARG A 31 -27.00 23.34 -12.86
CA ARG A 31 -27.36 21.91 -12.85
C ARG A 31 -26.38 21.03 -13.64
N ALA A 32 -25.39 21.60 -14.32
CA ALA A 32 -24.52 20.90 -15.25
C ALA A 32 -23.54 19.90 -14.60
N GLN A 33 -23.48 19.75 -13.28
CA GLN A 33 -22.60 18.75 -12.66
C GLN A 33 -23.25 18.12 -11.43
N VAL A 34 -24.39 17.45 -11.61
CA VAL A 34 -24.68 16.32 -10.72
C VAL A 34 -23.58 15.31 -11.06
N GLN A 35 -22.53 15.25 -10.22
CA GLN A 35 -21.55 14.18 -10.28
C GLN A 35 -22.31 12.88 -10.07
N VAL A 36 -22.67 12.22 -11.17
CA VAL A 36 -23.16 10.86 -11.16
C VAL A 36 -22.05 10.07 -10.51
N ILE A 37 -22.32 9.54 -9.32
CA ILE A 37 -21.38 8.70 -8.59
C ILE A 37 -20.95 7.61 -9.58
N PRO A 38 -19.65 7.51 -9.94
CA PRO A 38 -19.21 6.54 -10.94
C PRO A 38 -19.65 5.15 -10.49
N HIS A 39 -20.11 4.34 -11.44
CA HIS A 39 -20.56 2.99 -11.14
C HIS A 39 -19.44 2.23 -10.43
N TRP A 40 -19.76 1.43 -9.40
CA TRP A 40 -18.76 0.74 -8.56
C TRP A 40 -17.76 -0.11 -9.35
N SER A 41 -18.16 -0.58 -10.54
CA SER A 41 -17.33 -1.33 -11.50
C SER A 41 -16.33 -0.46 -12.28
N GLU A 42 -16.61 0.82 -12.51
CA GLU A 42 -15.71 1.76 -13.22
C GLU A 42 -14.53 2.18 -12.33
N ASN A 43 -14.65 2.00 -11.01
CA ASN A 43 -13.64 2.44 -10.06
C ASN A 43 -12.75 1.30 -9.52
N PHE A 44 -12.84 0.08 -10.06
CA PHE A 44 -12.01 -1.06 -9.60
C PHE A 44 -10.51 -0.87 -9.87
N MET A 45 -10.16 -0.09 -10.88
CA MET A 45 -8.76 0.23 -11.20
C MET A 45 -8.09 1.08 -10.12
N TYR A 46 -8.86 1.90 -9.39
CA TYR A 46 -8.32 2.75 -8.33
C TYR A 46 -7.77 1.96 -7.12
N PRO A 47 -8.55 1.10 -6.42
CA PRO A 47 -8.02 0.29 -5.33
C PRO A 47 -6.93 -0.67 -5.81
N LEU A 48 -7.04 -1.21 -7.03
CA LEU A 48 -5.97 -2.04 -7.61
C LEU A 48 -4.66 -1.25 -7.77
N SER A 49 -4.73 0.02 -8.17
CA SER A 49 -3.56 0.89 -8.25
C SER A 49 -2.94 1.19 -6.88
N LEU A 50 -3.75 1.24 -5.81
CA LEU A 50 -3.25 1.40 -4.44
C LEU A 50 -2.55 0.14 -3.94
N ILE A 51 -3.12 -1.05 -4.21
CA ILE A 51 -2.47 -2.34 -3.93
C ILE A 51 -1.15 -2.41 -4.69
N GLY A 52 -1.15 -2.04 -5.98
CA GLY A 52 0.07 -1.98 -6.79
C GLY A 52 1.13 -1.06 -6.19
N ALA A 53 0.76 0.15 -5.74
CA ALA A 53 1.68 1.06 -5.07
C ALA A 53 2.28 0.48 -3.78
N ALA A 54 1.47 -0.21 -2.96
CA ALA A 54 1.95 -0.90 -1.77
C ALA A 54 2.94 -2.02 -2.13
N LEU A 55 2.62 -2.86 -3.12
CA LEU A 55 3.50 -3.93 -3.61
C LEU A 55 4.83 -3.40 -4.16
N VAL A 56 4.82 -2.25 -4.84
CA VAL A 56 6.04 -1.57 -5.29
C VAL A 56 6.90 -1.15 -4.09
N GLY A 57 6.27 -0.65 -3.02
CA GLY A 57 6.98 -0.34 -1.76
C GLY A 57 7.58 -1.58 -1.11
N MET A 58 6.82 -2.68 -1.06
CA MET A 58 7.29 -3.97 -0.55
C MET A 58 8.49 -4.49 -1.36
N LEU A 59 8.42 -4.44 -2.69
CA LEU A 59 9.51 -4.85 -3.58
C LEU A 59 10.76 -3.98 -3.38
N ALA A 60 10.59 -2.68 -3.14
CA ALA A 60 11.71 -1.77 -2.87
C ALA A 60 12.53 -2.20 -1.64
N VAL A 61 11.88 -2.77 -0.61
CA VAL A 61 12.56 -3.29 0.59
C VAL A 61 13.36 -4.55 0.26
N VAL A 62 12.81 -5.46 -0.55
CA VAL A 62 13.55 -6.67 -0.95
C VAL A 62 14.78 -6.30 -1.79
N LEU A 63 14.60 -5.37 -2.73
CA LEU A 63 15.69 -4.85 -3.56
C LEU A 63 16.75 -4.11 -2.73
N SER A 64 16.34 -3.25 -1.80
CA SER A 64 17.28 -2.52 -0.95
C SER A 64 18.12 -3.49 -0.11
N ARG A 65 17.49 -4.54 0.42
CA ARG A 65 18.17 -5.57 1.19
C ARG A 65 19.10 -6.42 0.35
N TYR A 66 18.75 -6.68 -0.91
CA TYR A 66 19.64 -7.35 -1.87
C TYR A 66 20.86 -6.49 -2.21
N VAL A 67 20.65 -5.20 -2.50
CA VAL A 67 21.76 -4.26 -2.73
C VAL A 67 22.68 -4.20 -1.52
N ARG A 68 22.11 -4.07 -0.32
CA ARG A 68 22.87 -4.12 0.95
C ARG A 68 23.65 -5.42 1.09
N PHE A 69 23.03 -6.56 0.80
CA PHE A 69 23.67 -7.87 0.84
C PHE A 69 24.91 -7.92 -0.07
N GLN A 70 24.79 -7.41 -1.30
CA GLN A 70 25.90 -7.38 -2.26
C GLN A 70 27.02 -6.42 -1.85
N LEU A 71 26.68 -5.29 -1.21
CA LEU A 71 27.67 -4.29 -0.78
C LEU A 71 28.39 -4.68 0.53
N LEU A 72 27.71 -5.34 1.46
CA LEU A 72 28.22 -5.62 2.82
C LEU A 72 28.51 -7.10 3.08
N GLY A 73 28.38 -7.97 2.08
CA GLY A 73 28.77 -9.38 2.20
C GLY A 73 27.87 -10.24 3.09
N GLY A 74 26.61 -9.81 3.30
CA GLY A 74 25.58 -10.64 3.90
C GLY A 74 25.48 -10.70 5.42
N SER A 75 26.23 -9.90 6.18
CA SER A 75 25.99 -9.79 7.62
C SER A 75 24.66 -9.08 7.91
N LEU A 76 23.70 -9.77 8.52
CA LEU A 76 22.54 -9.13 9.16
C LEU A 76 22.92 -8.36 10.42
N ALA A 77 24.04 -8.73 11.05
CA ALA A 77 24.55 -8.15 12.27
C ALA A 77 25.44 -6.94 11.94
N GLY A 78 24.82 -5.77 11.84
CA GLY A 78 25.48 -4.57 12.36
C GLY A 78 25.25 -4.55 13.87
N ASP A 79 26.22 -4.05 14.64
CA ASP A 79 26.21 -4.07 16.12
C ASP A 79 24.97 -3.42 16.77
N ASP A 80 24.14 -2.70 16.00
CA ASP A 80 22.89 -2.09 16.45
C ASP A 80 21.71 -2.34 15.49
N ALA A 81 20.68 -3.04 15.99
CA ALA A 81 19.44 -3.33 15.26
C ALA A 81 18.70 -2.06 14.81
N ASP A 82 18.80 -0.97 15.59
CA ASP A 82 18.21 0.33 15.26
C ASP A 82 18.88 0.95 14.02
N ILE A 83 20.21 0.86 13.91
CA ILE A 83 20.96 1.35 12.75
C ILE A 83 20.63 0.52 11.52
N ALA A 84 20.56 -0.81 11.67
CA ALA A 84 20.20 -1.69 10.57
C ALA A 84 18.79 -1.40 10.03
N MET A 85 17.82 -1.14 10.91
CA MET A 85 16.44 -0.79 10.52
C MET A 85 16.36 0.59 9.86
N LEU A 86 17.08 1.58 10.38
CA LEU A 86 17.14 2.92 9.78
C LEU A 86 17.76 2.88 8.38
N MET A 87 18.84 2.11 8.21
CA MET A 87 19.51 1.97 6.92
C MET A 87 18.64 1.23 5.90
N ASP A 88 17.96 0.16 6.31
CA ASP A 88 16.99 -0.55 5.47
C ASP A 88 15.86 0.39 5.04
N GLY A 89 15.35 1.23 5.94
CA GLY A 89 14.34 2.25 5.65
C GLY A 89 14.83 3.32 4.67
N ALA A 90 16.04 3.85 4.86
CA ALA A 90 16.62 4.87 3.98
C ALA A 90 16.88 4.34 2.57
N LEU A 91 17.46 3.13 2.44
CA LEU A 91 17.68 2.50 1.15
C LEU A 91 16.36 2.14 0.47
N ALA A 92 15.38 1.61 1.21
CA ALA A 92 14.06 1.31 0.68
C ALA A 92 13.35 2.57 0.17
N ALA A 93 13.45 3.70 0.89
CA ALA A 93 12.93 4.98 0.43
C ALA A 93 13.61 5.47 -0.86
N GLY A 94 14.94 5.30 -0.97
CA GLY A 94 15.69 5.60 -2.19
C GLY A 94 15.25 4.75 -3.39
N CYS A 95 15.15 3.42 -3.21
CA CYS A 95 14.66 2.50 -4.24
C CYS A 95 13.20 2.80 -4.62
N SER A 96 12.37 3.10 -3.63
CA SER A 96 10.98 3.49 -3.80
C SER A 96 10.83 4.77 -4.63
N PHE A 97 11.66 5.78 -4.36
CA PHE A 97 11.70 7.01 -5.14
C PHE A 97 12.08 6.74 -6.60
N MET A 98 13.11 5.93 -6.84
CA MET A 98 13.52 5.53 -8.20
C MET A 98 12.38 4.82 -8.94
N LEU A 99 11.74 3.82 -8.32
CA LEU A 99 10.61 3.10 -8.93
C LEU A 99 9.45 4.05 -9.27
N PHE A 100 9.24 5.11 -8.48
CA PHE A 100 8.20 6.10 -8.73
C PHE A 100 8.48 6.99 -9.94
N THR A 101 9.75 7.37 -10.15
CA THR A 101 10.14 8.11 -11.37
C THR A 101 9.85 7.30 -12.64
N VAL A 102 9.94 5.98 -12.56
CA VAL A 102 9.67 5.05 -13.68
C VAL A 102 8.18 4.80 -13.84
N LEU A 103 7.45 4.52 -12.76
CA LEU A 103 6.05 4.06 -12.81
C LEU A 103 5.02 5.19 -12.89
N ARG A 104 5.45 6.46 -12.78
CA ARG A 104 4.62 7.68 -12.94
C ARG A 104 3.33 7.69 -12.09
N TYR A 105 3.31 7.00 -10.95
CA TYR A 105 2.21 7.15 -10.01
C TYR A 105 2.14 8.62 -9.55
N GLY A 106 0.96 9.23 -9.59
CA GLY A 106 0.80 10.67 -9.38
C GLY A 106 -0.26 10.94 -8.34
N GLY A 107 0.08 10.88 -7.06
CA GLY A 107 -0.88 11.16 -5.99
C GLY A 107 -0.30 10.97 -4.60
N ALA A 108 -0.76 11.79 -3.64
CA ALA A 108 -0.36 11.67 -2.23
C ALA A 108 -0.82 10.32 -1.63
N VAL A 109 -1.98 9.81 -2.06
CA VAL A 109 -2.53 8.53 -1.59
C VAL A 109 -1.67 7.35 -2.04
N HIS A 110 -1.22 7.30 -3.30
CA HIS A 110 -0.31 6.25 -3.78
C HIS A 110 1.04 6.27 -3.04
N LYS A 111 1.57 7.46 -2.75
CA LYS A 111 2.79 7.61 -1.93
C LYS A 111 2.59 7.08 -0.51
N ALA A 112 1.44 7.35 0.10
CA ALA A 112 1.12 6.81 1.43
C ALA A 112 0.97 5.28 1.41
N ALA A 113 0.27 4.72 0.42
CA ALA A 113 0.15 3.27 0.24
C ALA A 113 1.52 2.60 0.05
N GLN A 114 2.42 3.23 -0.69
CA GLN A 114 3.79 2.75 -0.87
C GLN A 114 4.59 2.81 0.43
N ALA A 115 4.54 3.93 1.16
CA ALA A 115 5.21 4.06 2.45
C ALA A 115 4.72 3.01 3.45
N PHE A 116 3.41 2.73 3.44
CA PHE A 116 2.82 1.64 4.20
C PHE A 116 3.39 0.27 3.76
N GLY A 117 3.48 -0.01 2.46
CA GLY A 117 4.08 -1.24 1.94
C GLY A 117 5.54 -1.43 2.34
N ILE A 118 6.33 -0.36 2.34
CA ILE A 118 7.71 -0.36 2.84
C ILE A 118 7.73 -0.72 4.34
N ALA A 119 6.97 0.01 5.15
CA ALA A 119 6.92 -0.20 6.60
C ALA A 119 6.47 -1.63 6.93
N ALA A 120 5.40 -2.11 6.29
CA ALA A 120 4.90 -3.47 6.47
C ALA A 120 5.97 -4.50 6.11
N MET A 121 6.59 -4.40 4.93
CA MET A 121 7.60 -5.37 4.50
C MET A 121 8.83 -5.37 5.39
N ILE A 122 9.30 -4.23 5.90
CA ILE A 122 10.42 -4.18 6.87
C ILE A 122 10.10 -5.05 8.10
N LEU A 123 8.87 -5.00 8.59
CA LEU A 123 8.44 -5.72 9.80
C LEU A 123 8.16 -7.20 9.57
N VAL A 124 7.75 -7.60 8.36
CA VAL A 124 7.29 -8.97 8.06
C VAL A 124 8.15 -9.74 7.07
N MET A 125 9.21 -9.16 6.51
CA MET A 125 10.02 -9.83 5.48
C MET A 125 10.55 -11.19 5.95
N HIS A 126 10.95 -11.30 7.22
CA HIS A 126 11.45 -12.56 7.78
C HIS A 126 10.40 -13.67 7.73
N ASN A 127 9.10 -13.37 7.84
CA ASN A 127 8.04 -14.37 7.68
C ASN A 127 8.04 -14.98 6.28
N PHE A 128 8.32 -14.20 5.23
CA PHE A 128 8.46 -14.74 3.88
C PHE A 128 9.67 -15.66 3.74
N VAL A 129 10.75 -15.37 4.48
CA VAL A 129 11.93 -16.24 4.56
C VAL A 129 11.58 -17.57 5.23
N HIS A 130 10.79 -17.55 6.30
CA HIS A 130 10.28 -18.75 6.96
C HIS A 130 9.35 -19.58 6.06
N TRP A 131 8.47 -18.94 5.30
CA TRP A 131 7.53 -19.65 4.42
C TRP A 131 8.19 -20.24 3.18
N MET A 132 9.22 -19.58 2.64
CA MET A 132 9.84 -19.96 1.36
C MET A 132 11.37 -19.89 1.41
N PRO A 133 12.03 -20.63 2.32
CA PRO A 133 13.48 -20.50 2.54
C PRO A 133 14.29 -20.74 1.26
N ARG A 134 13.92 -21.74 0.45
CA ARG A 134 14.59 -22.05 -0.82
C ARG A 134 14.61 -20.89 -1.82
N ALA A 135 13.56 -20.06 -1.86
CA ALA A 135 13.54 -18.91 -2.77
C ALA A 135 14.57 -17.85 -2.33
N PHE A 136 14.73 -17.67 -1.02
CA PHE A 136 15.70 -16.76 -0.45
C PHE A 136 17.12 -17.32 -0.46
N ASP A 137 17.32 -18.64 -0.38
CA ASP A 137 18.64 -19.27 -0.56
C ASP A 137 19.25 -18.93 -1.91
N LEU A 138 18.44 -18.97 -2.97
CA LEU A 138 18.87 -18.64 -4.33
C LEU A 138 19.15 -17.15 -4.51
N THR A 139 18.48 -16.29 -3.75
CA THR A 139 18.55 -14.83 -3.91
C THR A 139 19.65 -14.21 -3.03
N PHE A 140 19.81 -14.69 -1.80
CA PHE A 140 20.67 -14.11 -0.75
C PHE A 140 21.73 -15.08 -0.20
N SER A 141 21.78 -16.34 -0.65
CA SER A 141 22.59 -17.45 -0.11
C SER A 141 21.94 -18.25 1.04
N PRO A 142 22.22 -19.57 1.12
CA PRO A 142 21.74 -20.42 2.22
C PRO A 142 22.17 -19.96 3.60
N LYS A 143 23.39 -19.40 3.72
CA LYS A 143 23.93 -18.92 5.00
C LYS A 143 23.07 -17.78 5.55
N TRP A 144 22.80 -16.78 4.73
CA TRP A 144 21.96 -15.64 5.11
C TRP A 144 20.55 -16.09 5.53
N THR A 145 19.92 -16.98 4.76
CA THR A 145 18.59 -17.52 5.09
C THR A 145 18.60 -18.21 6.45
N SER A 146 19.61 -19.05 6.71
CA SER A 146 19.76 -19.75 7.99
C SER A 146 19.94 -18.80 9.17
N GLU A 147 20.66 -17.70 8.97
CA GLU A 147 20.84 -16.65 9.98
C GLU A 147 19.52 -15.93 10.28
N VAL A 148 18.74 -15.56 9.26
CA VAL A 148 17.41 -14.95 9.45
C VAL A 148 16.49 -15.88 10.23
N ILE A 149 16.42 -17.16 9.84
CA ILE A 149 15.56 -18.15 10.49
C ILE A 149 16.00 -18.38 11.93
N ALA A 150 17.31 -18.40 12.21
CA ALA A 150 17.84 -18.58 13.56
C ALA A 150 17.57 -17.36 14.47
N MET A 151 17.52 -16.15 13.92
CA MET A 151 17.38 -14.90 14.69
C MET A 151 15.95 -14.37 14.78
N THR A 152 15.00 -14.94 14.03
CA THR A 152 13.62 -14.44 13.96
C THR A 152 12.60 -15.55 14.14
N GLU A 153 11.45 -15.20 14.72
CA GLU A 153 10.36 -16.14 14.92
C GLU A 153 9.38 -16.13 13.74
N PRO A 154 8.87 -17.28 13.29
CA PRO A 154 7.83 -17.33 12.27
C PRO A 154 6.53 -16.70 12.79
N ASN A 155 5.73 -16.13 11.88
CA ASN A 155 4.44 -15.50 12.18
C ASN A 155 4.55 -14.40 13.26
N SER A 156 5.60 -13.58 13.18
CA SER A 156 5.85 -12.50 14.13
C SER A 156 6.07 -11.16 13.42
N LEU A 157 5.95 -10.06 14.16
CA LEU A 157 6.44 -8.74 13.74
C LEU A 157 7.81 -8.52 14.37
N LEU A 158 8.83 -8.27 13.55
CA LEU A 158 10.14 -7.90 14.03
C LEU A 158 10.25 -6.38 14.07
N PHE A 159 10.29 -5.82 15.28
CA PHE A 159 10.46 -4.38 15.48
C PHE A 159 11.63 -4.11 16.42
N ARG A 160 12.63 -3.39 15.92
CA ARG A 160 13.85 -3.02 16.69
C ARG A 160 14.54 -4.23 17.36
N GLY A 161 14.59 -5.36 16.66
CA GLY A 161 15.20 -6.60 17.17
C GLY A 161 14.34 -7.37 18.19
N VAL A 162 13.11 -6.91 18.46
CA VAL A 162 12.14 -7.63 19.30
C VAL A 162 11.08 -8.26 18.40
N SER A 163 10.82 -9.55 18.58
CA SER A 163 9.78 -10.28 17.86
C SER A 163 8.48 -10.27 18.67
N PHE A 164 7.37 -9.91 18.02
CA PHE A 164 6.02 -9.95 18.58
C PHE A 164 5.19 -10.99 17.83
N ALA A 165 4.79 -12.09 18.49
CA ALA A 165 3.96 -13.12 17.86
C ALA A 165 2.59 -12.56 17.42
N LEU A 166 2.17 -12.87 16.19
CA LEU A 166 0.89 -12.40 15.62
C LEU A 166 -0.29 -13.32 15.92
N ALA A 167 -0.05 -14.58 16.28
CA ALA A 167 -1.08 -15.52 16.70
C ALA A 167 -0.76 -16.04 18.10
N PRO A 168 -1.75 -16.20 19.00
CA PRO A 168 -1.59 -17.18 20.06
C PRO A 168 -1.42 -18.51 19.35
N GLU A 169 -0.29 -19.17 19.58
CA GLU A 169 -0.17 -20.58 19.26
C GLU A 169 -1.42 -21.24 19.86
N ASN A 170 -2.17 -22.01 19.06
CA ASN A 170 -3.23 -22.86 19.60
C ASN A 170 -2.52 -23.95 20.41
N VAL A 171 -2.01 -23.58 21.59
CA VAL A 171 -1.76 -24.49 22.67
C VAL A 171 -3.16 -25.03 22.97
N ALA A 172 -3.36 -26.30 22.63
CA ALA A 172 -4.49 -27.04 23.15
C ALA A 172 -4.60 -26.72 24.63
N GLU A 173 -5.83 -26.45 25.07
CA GLU A 173 -6.20 -26.21 26.46
C GLU A 173 -5.54 -27.25 27.38
N GLU A 174 -4.42 -26.92 27.98
CA GLU A 174 -4.02 -27.45 29.27
C GLU A 174 -3.07 -26.43 29.91
N ASP A 175 -3.56 -25.84 31.00
CA ASP A 175 -2.83 -24.97 31.94
C ASP A 175 -2.65 -23.50 31.56
N ALA A 176 -3.66 -22.73 31.97
CA ALA A 176 -3.65 -21.28 32.05
C ALA A 176 -2.53 -20.73 32.96
N GLU A 177 -1.57 -20.04 32.35
CA GLU A 177 -0.91 -18.87 32.94
C GLU A 177 -1.00 -17.71 31.93
N PRO A 178 -1.37 -16.48 32.35
CA PRO A 178 -1.48 -15.36 31.43
C PRO A 178 -0.13 -15.09 30.77
N ALA A 179 -0.11 -15.22 29.44
CA ALA A 179 1.07 -15.11 28.59
C ALA A 179 1.91 -13.89 28.94
N LYS A 180 3.03 -14.14 29.62
CA LYS A 180 4.08 -13.13 29.79
C LYS A 180 4.74 -12.92 28.43
N PRO A 181 4.97 -11.67 28.00
CA PRO A 181 5.73 -11.41 26.80
C PRO A 181 7.11 -12.06 26.95
N VAL A 182 7.41 -13.02 26.07
CA VAL A 182 8.72 -13.69 26.04
C VAL A 182 9.71 -12.69 25.42
N VAL A 183 10.23 -11.79 26.25
CA VAL A 183 11.30 -10.86 25.86
C VAL A 183 12.61 -11.63 25.80
N ARG A 184 12.87 -12.31 24.67
CA ARG A 184 14.21 -12.85 24.38
C ARG A 184 15.09 -11.69 23.92
N ARG A 185 15.81 -11.09 24.86
CA ARG A 185 16.87 -10.13 24.58
C ARG A 185 18.04 -10.92 23.99
N PHE A 186 18.25 -10.84 22.68
CA PHE A 186 19.44 -11.42 22.08
C PHE A 186 20.67 -10.70 22.65
N GLY A 187 21.50 -11.44 23.38
CA GLY A 187 22.70 -10.92 24.01
C GLY A 187 23.69 -10.45 22.96
N LYS A 188 24.39 -9.35 23.26
CA LYS A 188 25.54 -8.89 22.48
C LYS A 188 26.54 -10.03 22.35
N LEU A 189 26.81 -10.45 21.13
CA LEU A 189 27.99 -11.24 20.77
C LEU A 189 29.19 -10.31 20.64
#